data_AF-A0A9W7BWP9-F1
#
_entry.id   AF-A0A9W7BWP9-F1
#
_cell.length_a   1.000
_cell.length_b   1.000
_cell.length_c   1.000
_cell.angle_alpha   90.00
_cell.angle_beta   90.00
_cell.angle_gamma   90.00
#
_symmetry.space_group_name_H-M   'P 1'
#
loop_
_entity.id
_entity.type
_entity.pdbx_description
1 polymer ?
#
loop_
_entity_poly.entity_id
_entity_poly.type
_entity_poly.pdbx_seq_one_letter_code
_entity_poly.pdbx_strand_id
1 'polypeptide(L)'
;MLWYTPVLQMVGSMYDCFEDLERLNDDGYPQHFLVADSDLNCNPSGIFKFWRNLIHINSLLIVVFVGLGFPAAIYYKVKQLKRNNKLTADSSFASLYQYYTPDMPFFEVVHMIRKALLILFMSTLATHPIAQAVLCFIVNAGFVAILWRTKLLIFFPCTLIKNQNLYLLSEVLGACVTLAGSFLALVGAVSQGAVNVLGTIFAVINISFTVLFFCGFHVDMLRSKEDKKSLLRRGSVASNTSGERLMPTSLDRKDSLKKKLDQSVKAAEEEWDNLSLRWA
;
A
#
# COMPACT_ATOMS: atom_id res chain seq x y z
N MET A 1 -6.76 7.68 -4.66
CA MET A 1 -5.59 6.81 -4.37
C MET A 1 -4.86 6.41 -5.65
N LEU A 2 -5.53 5.81 -6.63
CA LEU A 2 -4.89 5.31 -7.88
C LEU A 2 -4.07 6.36 -8.66
N TRP A 3 -4.44 7.65 -8.61
CA TRP A 3 -3.71 8.73 -9.28
C TRP A 3 -2.51 9.30 -8.49
N TYR A 4 -2.43 9.04 -7.18
CA TYR A 4 -1.39 9.61 -6.30
C TYR A 4 0.01 9.16 -6.71
N THR A 5 0.17 7.85 -6.94
CA THR A 5 1.46 7.26 -7.33
C THR A 5 1.91 7.71 -8.72
N PRO A 6 1.08 7.68 -9.78
CA PRO A 6 1.43 8.22 -11.10
C PRO A 6 1.88 9.68 -11.07
N VAL A 7 1.21 10.55 -10.30
CA VAL A 7 1.60 11.97 -10.22
C VAL A 7 2.98 12.14 -9.61
N LEU A 8 3.28 11.41 -8.53
CA LEU A 8 4.62 11.45 -7.92
C LEU A 8 5.69 10.80 -8.81
N GLN A 9 5.35 9.72 -9.52
CA GLN A 9 6.26 9.08 -10.48
C GLN A 9 6.58 10.02 -11.65
N MET A 10 5.60 10.78 -12.14
CA MET A 10 5.82 11.80 -13.16
C MET A 10 6.83 12.84 -12.68
N VAL A 11 6.69 13.31 -11.43
CA VAL A 11 7.69 14.21 -10.83
C VAL A 11 9.07 13.55 -10.77
N GLY A 12 9.15 12.29 -10.33
CA GLY A 12 10.42 11.55 -10.28
C GLY A 12 11.09 11.42 -11.65
N SER A 13 10.32 11.14 -12.71
CA SER A 13 10.83 11.01 -14.07
C SER A 13 11.41 12.31 -14.65
N MET A 14 11.02 13.47 -14.11
CA MET A 14 11.61 14.77 -14.49
C MET A 14 13.05 14.96 -13.96
N TYR A 15 13.56 14.02 -13.18
CA TYR A 15 14.94 14.02 -12.67
C TYR A 15 15.79 12.88 -13.20
N ASP A 16 15.18 11.93 -13.92
CA ASP A 16 15.89 10.78 -14.43
C ASP A 16 16.67 11.18 -15.68
N CYS A 17 17.97 10.87 -15.68
CA CYS A 17 18.91 11.30 -16.70
C CYS A 17 19.68 10.09 -17.21
N PHE A 18 19.83 9.99 -18.52
CA PHE A 18 20.71 9.01 -19.15
C PHE A 18 21.91 9.71 -19.80
N GLU A 19 23.03 9.00 -19.81
CA GLU A 19 24.27 9.46 -20.42
C GLU A 19 24.28 9.12 -21.92
N ASP A 20 24.52 10.11 -22.77
CA ASP A 20 24.72 9.92 -24.21
C ASP A 20 26.22 9.98 -24.52
N LEU A 21 26.80 8.82 -24.79
CA LEU A 21 28.22 8.65 -25.08
C LEU A 21 28.63 9.23 -26.43
N GLU A 22 27.68 9.50 -27.33
CA GLU A 22 27.96 10.04 -28.67
C GLU A 22 28.04 11.57 -28.68
N ARG A 23 27.39 12.24 -27.72
CA ARG A 23 27.36 13.71 -27.62
C ARG A 23 28.24 14.19 -26.46
N LEU A 24 29.40 14.74 -26.80
CA LEU A 24 30.32 15.34 -25.83
C LEU A 24 30.01 16.83 -25.64
N ASN A 25 30.14 17.31 -24.41
CA ASN A 25 30.18 18.72 -24.05
C ASN A 25 31.48 19.38 -24.55
N ASP A 26 31.53 20.71 -24.50
CA ASP A 26 32.73 21.51 -24.81
C ASP A 26 33.97 21.09 -23.98
N ASP A 27 33.76 20.52 -22.79
CA ASP A 27 34.81 20.00 -21.90
C ASP A 27 35.22 18.53 -22.21
N GLY A 28 34.67 17.90 -23.26
CA GLY A 28 34.97 16.52 -23.64
C GLY A 28 34.30 15.46 -22.76
N TYR A 29 33.32 15.83 -21.93
CA TYR A 29 32.53 14.90 -21.13
C TYR A 29 31.17 14.58 -21.77
N PRO A 30 30.67 13.34 -21.67
CA PRO A 30 29.38 12.94 -22.22
C PRO A 30 28.21 13.74 -21.64
N GLN A 31 27.29 14.12 -22.52
CA GLN A 31 26.08 14.86 -22.16
C GLN A 31 25.07 13.95 -21.49
N HIS A 32 24.38 14.51 -20.51
CA HIS A 32 23.30 13.81 -19.81
C HIS A 32 21.98 14.41 -20.26
N PHE A 33 21.07 13.58 -20.75
CA PHE A 33 19.75 14.00 -21.22
C PHE A 33 18.65 13.41 -20.34
N LEU A 34 17.53 14.11 -20.24
CA LEU A 34 16.38 13.62 -19.50
C LEU A 34 15.79 12.38 -20.18
N VAL A 35 15.48 11.35 -19.39
CA VAL A 35 14.77 10.16 -19.87
C VAL A 35 13.36 10.52 -20.35
N ALA A 36 12.71 11.47 -19.68
CA ALA A 36 11.37 11.94 -20.05
C ALA A 36 11.35 12.79 -21.32
N ASP A 37 12.48 13.43 -21.68
CA ASP A 37 12.62 14.30 -22.85
C ASP A 37 14.10 14.40 -23.26
N SER A 38 14.48 13.65 -24.28
CA SER A 38 15.87 13.58 -24.76
C SER A 38 16.41 14.87 -25.36
N ASP A 39 15.55 15.87 -25.60
CA ASP A 39 15.98 17.18 -26.12
C ASP A 39 16.47 18.11 -24.99
N LEU A 40 16.22 17.74 -23.73
CA LEU A 40 16.61 18.52 -22.57
C LEU A 40 17.87 17.95 -21.90
N ASN A 41 18.95 18.74 -21.92
CA ASN A 41 20.17 18.44 -21.18
C ASN A 41 19.93 18.62 -19.67
N CYS A 42 20.36 17.64 -18.88
CA CYS A 42 20.22 17.61 -17.42
C CYS A 42 21.09 18.63 -16.70
N ASN A 43 22.14 19.15 -17.35
CA ASN A 43 23.00 20.20 -16.82
C ASN A 43 22.99 21.45 -17.72
N PRO A 44 21.85 22.16 -17.81
CA PRO A 44 21.67 23.21 -18.82
C PRO A 44 22.42 24.50 -18.47
N SER A 45 23.01 25.13 -19.49
CA SER A 45 23.60 26.48 -19.42
C SER A 45 22.63 27.55 -19.97
N GLY A 46 22.81 28.81 -19.57
CA GLY A 46 22.02 29.95 -20.09
C GLY A 46 20.52 29.90 -19.78
N ILE A 47 19.67 30.23 -20.77
CA ILE A 47 18.20 30.30 -20.64
C ILE A 47 17.59 28.96 -20.22
N PHE A 48 18.19 27.84 -20.60
CA PHE A 48 17.70 26.50 -20.22
C PHE A 48 17.82 26.24 -18.70
N LYS A 49 18.74 26.93 -17.99
CA LYS A 49 18.84 26.87 -16.53
C LYS A 49 17.61 27.45 -15.83
N PHE A 50 16.99 28.48 -16.41
CA PHE A 50 15.75 29.05 -15.88
C PHE A 50 14.59 28.05 -15.94
N TRP A 51 14.44 27.36 -17.09
CA TRP A 51 13.41 26.32 -17.25
C TRP A 51 13.61 25.15 -16.29
N ARG A 52 14.86 24.73 -16.07
CA ARG A 52 15.20 23.68 -15.09
C ARG A 52 14.82 24.09 -13.66
N ASN A 53 15.10 25.33 -13.26
CA ASN A 53 14.67 25.86 -11.96
C ASN A 53 13.14 25.89 -11.82
N LEU A 54 12.42 26.23 -12.89
CA LEU A 54 10.96 26.22 -12.89
C LEU A 54 10.40 24.79 -12.74
N ILE A 55 11.02 23.79 -13.36
CA ILE A 55 10.69 22.37 -13.16
C ILE A 55 10.94 21.96 -11.71
N HIS A 56 12.07 22.37 -11.11
CA HIS A 56 12.37 22.11 -9.71
C HIS A 56 11.31 22.68 -8.75
N ILE A 57 10.91 23.93 -8.97
CA ILE A 57 9.87 24.59 -8.16
C ILE A 57 8.53 23.86 -8.31
N ASN A 58 8.10 23.55 -9.53
CA ASN A 58 6.84 22.82 -9.74
C ASN A 58 6.87 21.43 -9.12
N SER A 59 7.98 20.70 -9.28
CA SER A 59 8.17 19.39 -8.68
C SER A 59 8.09 19.45 -7.15
N LEU A 60 8.75 20.44 -6.54
CA LEU A 60 8.70 20.68 -5.11
C LEU A 60 7.27 20.98 -4.65
N LEU A 61 6.55 21.84 -5.36
CA LEU A 61 5.15 22.13 -5.06
C LEU A 61 4.27 20.88 -5.14
N ILE A 62 4.43 20.05 -6.18
CA ILE A 62 3.68 18.79 -6.30
C ILE A 62 4.01 17.86 -5.14
N VAL A 63 5.28 17.69 -4.78
CA VAL A 63 5.68 16.85 -3.63
C VAL A 63 5.10 17.37 -2.32
N VAL A 64 5.09 18.69 -2.09
CA VAL A 64 4.53 19.30 -0.89
C VAL A 64 3.01 19.15 -0.85
N PHE A 65 2.30 19.55 -1.90
CA PHE A 65 0.83 19.57 -1.91
C PHE A 65 0.22 18.18 -2.12
N VAL A 66 0.73 17.42 -3.08
CA VAL A 66 0.24 16.07 -3.36
C VAL A 66 0.90 15.09 -2.40
N GLY A 67 2.23 15.03 -2.35
CA GLY A 67 2.96 14.03 -1.57
C GLY A 67 2.77 14.12 -0.05
N LEU A 68 2.67 15.32 0.52
CA LEU A 68 2.46 15.51 1.97
C LEU A 68 1.06 16.05 2.30
N GLY A 69 0.59 17.02 1.52
CA GLY A 69 -0.69 17.68 1.75
C GLY A 69 -1.88 16.75 1.60
N PHE A 70 -1.89 15.87 0.60
CA PHE A 70 -3.01 14.94 0.39
C PHE A 70 -3.10 13.86 1.50
N PRO A 71 -2.01 13.17 1.91
CA PRO A 71 -2.03 12.29 3.09
C PRO A 71 -2.44 13.02 4.37
N ALA A 72 -1.95 14.24 4.60
CA ALA A 72 -2.32 15.04 5.77
C ALA A 72 -3.82 15.40 5.76
N ALA A 73 -4.36 15.84 4.61
CA ALA A 73 -5.78 16.17 4.46
C ALA A 73 -6.68 14.96 4.74
N ILE A 74 -6.29 13.77 4.23
CA ILE A 74 -6.98 12.51 4.56
C ILE A 74 -6.92 12.31 6.08
N TYR A 75 -5.73 12.34 6.69
CA TYR A 75 -5.58 12.17 8.13
C TYR A 75 -6.49 13.10 8.95
N TYR A 76 -6.50 14.40 8.66
CA TYR A 76 -7.34 15.34 9.39
C TYR A 76 -8.84 15.06 9.19
N LYS A 77 -9.28 14.77 7.96
CA LYS A 77 -10.69 14.46 7.66
C LYS A 77 -11.15 13.17 8.34
N VAL A 78 -10.35 12.11 8.25
CA VAL A 78 -10.60 10.83 8.93
C VAL A 78 -10.76 11.06 10.44
N LYS A 79 -9.83 11.80 11.04
CA LYS A 79 -9.82 12.08 12.49
C LYS A 79 -11.04 12.88 12.92
N GLN A 80 -11.43 13.87 12.12
CA GLN A 80 -12.62 14.67 12.36
C GLN A 80 -13.90 13.82 12.28
N LEU A 81 -14.03 12.96 11.28
CA LEU A 81 -15.18 12.07 11.12
C LEU A 81 -15.27 11.04 12.26
N LYS A 82 -14.12 10.49 12.70
CA LYS A 82 -14.04 9.61 13.88
C LYS A 82 -14.50 10.32 15.14
N ARG A 83 -13.99 11.53 15.42
CA ARG A 83 -14.41 12.35 16.58
C ARG A 83 -15.91 12.66 16.59
N ASN A 84 -16.50 12.83 15.41
CA ASN A 84 -17.90 13.16 15.27
C ASN A 84 -18.82 11.92 15.19
N ASN A 85 -18.30 10.71 15.34
CA ASN A 85 -19.03 9.44 15.14
C ASN A 85 -19.77 9.35 13.78
N LYS A 86 -19.25 10.05 12.76
CA LYS A 86 -19.82 10.08 11.40
C LYS A 86 -19.06 9.17 10.43
N LEU A 87 -18.20 8.30 10.95
CA LEU A 87 -17.47 7.31 10.17
C LEU A 87 -18.40 6.14 9.84
N THR A 88 -19.39 6.36 8.97
CA THR A 88 -20.33 5.33 8.53
C THR A 88 -19.88 4.71 7.21
N ALA A 89 -20.34 3.48 6.93
CA ALA A 89 -20.11 2.77 5.68
C ALA A 89 -20.67 3.50 4.43
N ASP A 90 -21.54 4.49 4.64
CA ASP A 90 -22.13 5.32 3.59
C ASP A 90 -21.29 6.59 3.28
N SER A 91 -20.23 6.86 4.06
CA SER A 91 -19.35 8.01 3.78
C SER A 91 -18.49 7.74 2.55
N SER A 92 -18.16 8.79 1.78
CA SER A 92 -17.24 8.68 0.64
C SER A 92 -15.81 8.22 1.03
N PHE A 93 -15.50 8.23 2.33
CA PHE A 93 -14.26 7.71 2.89
C PHE A 93 -14.40 6.26 3.39
N ALA A 94 -15.60 5.67 3.37
CA ALA A 94 -15.83 4.31 3.83
C ALA A 94 -15.02 3.26 3.05
N SER A 95 -14.81 3.46 1.74
CA SER A 95 -13.96 2.58 0.94
C SER A 95 -12.50 2.57 1.43
N LEU A 96 -12.06 3.64 2.09
CA LEU A 96 -10.75 3.77 2.71
C LEU A 96 -10.68 3.17 4.11
N TYR A 97 -11.80 2.75 4.71
CA TYR A 97 -11.85 2.18 6.07
C TYR A 97 -12.44 0.78 6.12
N GLN A 98 -13.10 0.32 5.06
CA GLN A 98 -13.85 -0.94 5.05
C GLN A 98 -13.00 -2.17 5.41
N TYR A 99 -11.68 -2.06 5.28
CA TYR A 99 -10.72 -3.13 5.53
C TYR A 99 -9.79 -2.87 6.74
N TYR A 100 -9.93 -1.73 7.42
CA TYR A 100 -9.05 -1.33 8.53
C TYR A 100 -9.77 -1.34 9.87
N THR A 101 -9.02 -1.68 10.93
CA THR A 101 -9.54 -1.68 12.29
C THR A 101 -10.02 -0.25 12.64
N PRO A 102 -11.15 -0.08 13.36
CA PRO A 102 -11.69 1.24 13.71
C PRO A 102 -10.70 2.14 14.47
N ASP A 103 -9.72 1.53 15.13
CA ASP A 103 -8.68 2.21 15.88
C ASP A 103 -7.67 2.93 15.00
N MET A 104 -7.40 2.42 13.80
CA MET A 104 -6.38 2.96 12.90
C MET A 104 -6.91 3.17 11.46
N PRO A 105 -7.88 4.07 11.27
CA PRO A 105 -8.44 4.37 9.96
C PRO A 105 -7.46 5.09 9.01
N PHE A 106 -6.24 5.40 9.47
CA PHE A 106 -5.25 6.19 8.72
C PHE A 106 -4.23 5.32 7.99
N PHE A 107 -4.38 4.00 7.95
CA PHE A 107 -3.34 3.13 7.41
C PHE A 107 -2.97 3.45 5.96
N GLU A 108 -3.92 3.89 5.13
CA GLU A 108 -3.55 4.26 3.77
C GLU A 108 -2.68 5.52 3.71
N VAL A 109 -2.77 6.43 4.68
CA VAL A 109 -1.84 7.55 4.82
C VAL A 109 -0.40 7.02 4.99
N VAL A 110 -0.22 5.94 5.76
CA VAL A 110 1.09 5.29 5.95
C VAL A 110 1.61 4.73 4.62
N HIS A 111 0.77 4.07 3.84
CA HIS A 111 1.14 3.60 2.50
C HIS A 111 1.50 4.74 1.56
N MET A 112 0.75 5.83 1.57
CA MET A 112 1.02 6.99 0.73
C MET A 112 2.34 7.66 1.08
N ILE A 113 2.64 7.81 2.37
CA ILE A 113 3.93 8.34 2.85
C ILE A 113 5.08 7.41 2.44
N ARG A 114 4.93 6.09 2.65
CA ARG A 114 5.92 5.10 2.19
C ARG A 114 6.21 5.25 0.70
N LYS A 115 5.17 5.28 -0.14
CA LYS A 115 5.32 5.42 -1.60
C LYS A 115 5.99 6.74 -1.98
N ALA A 116 5.62 7.85 -1.34
CA ALA A 116 6.25 9.14 -1.59
C ALA A 116 7.75 9.14 -1.24
N LEU A 117 8.12 8.58 -0.08
CA LEU A 117 9.53 8.47 0.33
C LEU A 117 10.32 7.59 -0.63
N LEU A 118 9.79 6.45 -1.06
CA LEU A 118 10.44 5.59 -2.04
C LEU A 118 10.66 6.32 -3.37
N ILE A 119 9.63 6.98 -3.91
CA ILE A 119 9.76 7.74 -5.17
C ILE A 119 10.79 8.87 -5.02
N LEU A 120 10.74 9.61 -3.91
CA LEU A 120 11.69 10.67 -3.61
C LEU A 120 13.12 10.14 -3.67
N PHE A 121 13.45 9.11 -2.90
CA PHE A 121 14.80 8.56 -2.85
C PHE A 121 15.25 7.94 -4.18
N MET A 122 14.34 7.27 -4.90
CA MET A 122 14.65 6.73 -6.22
C MET A 122 14.98 7.85 -7.22
N SER A 123 14.29 8.99 -7.15
CA SER A 123 14.49 10.12 -8.07
C SER A 123 15.69 10.99 -7.71
N THR A 124 15.92 11.29 -6.44
CA THR A 124 16.97 12.24 -6.02
C THR A 124 18.34 11.59 -5.87
N LEU A 125 18.41 10.26 -5.74
CA LEU A 125 19.66 9.51 -5.53
C LEU A 125 19.98 8.56 -6.69
N ALA A 126 19.41 8.81 -7.88
CA ALA A 126 19.66 7.99 -9.06
C ALA A 126 21.16 7.84 -9.39
N THR A 127 21.98 8.85 -9.07
CA THR A 127 23.44 8.83 -9.26
C THR A 127 24.20 8.07 -8.17
N HIS A 128 23.55 7.69 -7.08
CA HIS A 128 24.16 7.03 -5.92
C HIS A 128 23.42 5.72 -5.58
N PRO A 129 23.65 4.64 -6.35
CA PRO A 129 22.87 3.41 -6.26
C PRO A 129 22.92 2.74 -4.88
N ILE A 130 24.07 2.82 -4.19
CA ILE A 130 24.24 2.30 -2.83
C ILE A 130 23.36 3.09 -1.84
N ALA A 131 23.42 4.42 -1.88
CA ALA A 131 22.63 5.28 -0.98
C ALA A 131 21.12 5.10 -1.22
N GLN A 132 20.73 5.01 -2.49
CA GLN A 132 19.35 4.72 -2.92
C GLN A 132 18.87 3.38 -2.35
N ALA A 133 19.65 2.30 -2.52
CA ALA A 133 19.30 0.98 -2.01
C ALA A 133 19.17 0.95 -0.48
N VAL A 134 20.09 1.59 0.25
CA VAL A 134 20.08 1.68 1.72
C VAL A 134 18.84 2.42 2.22
N LEU A 135 18.52 3.59 1.65
CA LEU A 135 17.37 4.37 2.08
C LEU A 135 16.04 3.69 1.75
N CYS A 136 15.94 3.05 0.58
CA CYS A 136 14.79 2.20 0.23
C CYS A 136 14.62 1.03 1.21
N PHE A 137 15.72 0.40 1.64
CA PHE A 137 15.69 -0.63 2.66
C PHE A 137 15.17 -0.08 4.00
N ILE A 138 15.69 1.05 4.46
CA ILE A 138 15.27 1.69 5.72
C ILE A 138 13.77 2.03 5.70
N VAL A 139 13.27 2.62 4.61
CA VAL A 139 11.83 2.96 4.47
C VAL A 139 10.97 1.71 4.54
N ASN A 140 11.33 0.65 3.81
CA ASN A 140 10.58 -0.60 3.82
C ASN A 140 10.66 -1.31 5.18
N ALA A 141 11.82 -1.26 5.86
CA ALA A 141 12.00 -1.86 7.19
C ALA A 141 11.17 -1.12 8.24
N GLY A 142 11.19 0.21 8.21
CA GLY A 142 10.33 1.05 9.04
C GLY A 142 8.84 0.77 8.81
N PHE A 143 8.44 0.57 7.55
CA PHE A 143 7.08 0.19 7.22
C PHE A 143 6.68 -1.18 7.78
N VAL A 144 7.54 -2.20 7.67
CA VAL A 144 7.32 -3.52 8.31
C VAL A 144 7.21 -3.38 9.83
N ALA A 145 8.08 -2.59 10.46
CA ALA A 145 8.05 -2.37 11.90
C ALA A 145 6.73 -1.72 12.35
N ILE A 146 6.23 -0.73 11.58
CA ILE A 146 4.92 -0.11 11.82
C ILE A 146 3.80 -1.15 11.69
N LEU A 147 3.78 -1.90 10.59
CA LEU A 147 2.80 -2.97 10.32
C LEU A 147 2.72 -3.97 11.48
N TRP A 148 3.87 -4.45 11.94
CA TRP A 148 3.96 -5.43 13.01
C TRP A 148 3.46 -4.87 14.35
N ARG A 149 3.85 -3.63 14.67
CA ARG A 149 3.47 -2.97 15.93
C ARG A 149 1.98 -2.65 16.02
N THR A 150 1.36 -2.27 14.91
CA THR A 150 0.05 -1.63 14.94
C THR A 150 -1.10 -2.52 14.47
N LYS A 151 -0.84 -3.70 13.89
CA LYS A 151 -1.85 -4.73 13.53
C LYS A 151 -3.12 -4.13 12.90
N LEU A 152 -2.93 -3.30 11.87
CA LEU A 152 -3.88 -2.28 11.41
C LEU A 152 -5.10 -2.77 10.61
N LEU A 153 -5.14 -4.07 10.30
CA LEU A 153 -6.10 -4.63 9.35
C LEU A 153 -7.17 -5.43 10.10
N ILE A 154 -8.42 -5.31 9.65
CA ILE A 154 -9.54 -6.12 10.18
C ILE A 154 -9.16 -7.60 10.03
N PHE A 155 -9.36 -8.37 11.09
CA PHE A 155 -9.02 -9.79 11.09
C PHE A 155 -9.87 -10.53 10.05
N PHE A 156 -9.22 -10.96 8.97
CA PHE A 156 -9.77 -11.92 8.03
C PHE A 156 -9.01 -13.23 8.20
N PRO A 157 -9.63 -14.30 8.72
CA PRO A 157 -8.91 -15.54 8.99
C PRO A 157 -8.37 -16.11 7.68
N CYS A 158 -7.05 -16.29 7.63
CA CYS A 158 -6.38 -17.02 6.55
C CYS A 158 -6.62 -18.52 6.74
N THR A 159 -7.13 -19.22 5.73
CA THR A 159 -7.30 -20.69 5.85
C THR A 159 -5.99 -21.45 5.66
N LEU A 160 -5.04 -20.88 4.91
CA LEU A 160 -3.73 -21.47 4.65
C LEU A 160 -2.81 -21.42 5.86
N ILE A 161 -2.85 -20.33 6.64
CA ILE A 161 -2.04 -20.16 7.84
C ILE A 161 -2.97 -19.88 9.01
N LYS A 162 -3.17 -20.91 9.85
CA LYS A 162 -4.06 -20.86 11.00
C LYS A 162 -3.72 -19.68 11.92
N ASN A 163 -4.75 -18.96 12.37
CA ASN A 163 -4.68 -17.80 13.28
C ASN A 163 -3.94 -16.57 12.73
N GLN A 164 -3.71 -16.48 11.42
CA GLN A 164 -3.14 -15.28 10.81
C GLN A 164 -4.22 -14.48 10.06
N ASN A 165 -4.12 -13.16 10.14
CA ASN A 165 -4.93 -12.26 9.33
C ASN A 165 -4.39 -12.25 7.90
N LEU A 166 -5.21 -12.68 6.93
CA LEU A 166 -4.84 -12.78 5.51
C LEU A 166 -4.34 -11.45 4.94
N TYR A 167 -4.97 -10.34 5.29
CA TYR A 167 -4.58 -9.02 4.81
C TYR A 167 -3.26 -8.57 5.43
N LEU A 168 -3.08 -8.76 6.74
CA LEU A 168 -1.82 -8.45 7.41
C LEU A 168 -0.68 -9.30 6.86
N LEU A 169 -0.95 -10.59 6.65
CA LEU A 169 0.00 -11.53 6.07
C LEU A 169 0.42 -11.11 4.66
N SER A 170 -0.54 -10.72 3.82
CA SER A 170 -0.28 -10.19 2.47
C SER A 170 0.63 -8.96 2.50
N GLU A 171 0.33 -8.00 3.37
CA GLU A 171 1.09 -6.76 3.49
C GLU A 171 2.50 -6.99 4.04
N VAL A 172 2.64 -7.85 5.06
CA VAL A 172 3.94 -8.24 5.61
C VAL A 172 4.78 -8.95 4.55
N LEU A 173 4.20 -9.88 3.81
CA LEU A 173 4.92 -10.61 2.75
C LEU A 173 5.32 -9.66 1.61
N GLY A 174 4.42 -8.81 1.13
CA GLY A 174 4.75 -7.79 0.14
C GLY A 174 5.87 -6.85 0.61
N ALA A 175 5.86 -6.45 1.88
CA ALA A 175 6.92 -5.64 2.45
C ALA A 175 8.26 -6.41 2.59
N CYS A 176 8.24 -7.68 3.00
CA CYS A 176 9.41 -8.56 3.02
C CYS A 176 10.01 -8.74 1.62
N VAL A 177 9.18 -8.91 0.59
CA VAL A 177 9.62 -8.96 -0.80
C VAL A 177 10.34 -7.66 -1.16
N THR A 178 9.77 -6.49 -0.86
CA THR A 178 10.45 -5.22 -1.15
C THR A 178 11.77 -5.03 -0.39
N LEU A 179 11.89 -5.56 0.83
CA LEU A 179 13.14 -5.58 1.59
C LEU A 179 14.21 -6.45 0.93
N ALA A 180 13.84 -7.66 0.55
CA ALA A 180 14.72 -8.57 -0.16
C ALA A 180 15.15 -7.98 -1.52
N GLY A 181 14.25 -7.32 -2.24
CA GLY A 181 14.57 -6.58 -3.47
C GLY A 181 15.56 -5.44 -3.22
N SER A 182 15.39 -4.67 -2.13
CA SER A 182 16.33 -3.59 -1.75
C SER A 182 17.71 -4.15 -1.39
N PHE A 183 17.75 -5.31 -0.71
CA PHE A 183 18.98 -6.02 -0.39
C PHE A 183 19.69 -6.55 -1.65
N LEU A 184 18.94 -7.11 -2.60
CA LEU A 184 19.49 -7.53 -3.89
C LEU A 184 20.05 -6.37 -4.70
N ALA A 185 19.36 -5.23 -4.71
CA ALA A 185 19.87 -4.01 -5.34
C ALA A 185 21.18 -3.54 -4.68
N LEU A 186 21.28 -3.65 -3.35
CA LEU A 186 22.51 -3.33 -2.63
C LEU A 186 23.66 -4.28 -3.00
N VAL A 187 23.40 -5.59 -3.04
CA VAL A 187 24.39 -6.59 -3.49
C VAL A 187 24.81 -6.29 -4.93
N GLY A 188 23.88 -5.93 -5.81
CA GLY A 188 24.18 -5.62 -7.20
C GLY A 188 24.91 -4.32 -7.44
N ALA A 189 24.74 -3.33 -6.57
CA ALA A 189 25.56 -2.13 -6.57
C ALA A 189 27.02 -2.40 -6.17
N VAL A 190 27.29 -3.49 -5.44
CA VAL A 190 28.63 -3.85 -4.94
C VAL A 190 29.30 -4.94 -5.78
N SER A 191 28.55 -5.89 -6.34
CA SER A 191 29.08 -7.04 -7.08
C SER A 191 28.16 -7.43 -8.23
N GLN A 192 28.59 -7.17 -9.47
CA GLN A 192 27.81 -7.40 -10.69
C GLN A 192 27.61 -8.90 -11.04
N GLY A 193 28.50 -9.79 -10.61
CA GLY A 193 28.48 -11.21 -11.01
C GLY A 193 27.42 -12.06 -10.31
N ALA A 194 27.08 -11.75 -9.05
CA ALA A 194 26.12 -12.54 -8.26
C ALA A 194 24.66 -12.12 -8.50
N VAL A 195 24.43 -10.96 -9.13
CA VAL A 195 23.12 -10.29 -9.22
C VAL A 195 22.15 -11.05 -10.12
N ASN A 196 22.62 -11.56 -11.25
CA ASN A 196 21.72 -12.18 -12.23
C ASN A 196 21.15 -13.49 -11.69
N VAL A 197 21.97 -14.29 -11.02
CA VAL A 197 21.54 -15.56 -10.40
C VAL A 197 20.61 -15.29 -9.21
N LEU A 198 21.01 -14.41 -8.30
CA LEU A 198 20.19 -14.06 -7.13
C LEU A 198 18.87 -13.38 -7.52
N GLY A 199 18.90 -12.48 -8.51
CA GLY A 199 17.73 -11.82 -9.06
C GLY A 199 16.75 -12.79 -9.71
N THR A 200 17.26 -13.78 -10.45
CA THR A 200 16.43 -14.83 -11.06
C THR A 200 15.77 -15.70 -9.99
N ILE A 201 16.53 -16.16 -8.98
CA ILE A 201 15.98 -16.94 -7.87
C ILE A 201 14.90 -16.15 -7.14
N PHE A 202 15.16 -14.88 -6.86
CA PHE A 202 14.21 -14.00 -6.21
C PHE A 202 12.94 -13.78 -7.03
N ALA A 203 13.07 -13.57 -8.35
CA ALA A 203 11.92 -13.45 -9.24
C ALA A 203 11.05 -14.71 -9.21
N VAL A 204 11.67 -15.90 -9.29
CA VAL A 204 10.96 -17.19 -9.24
C VAL A 204 10.21 -17.36 -7.91
N ILE A 205 10.86 -17.03 -6.78
CA ILE A 205 10.23 -17.09 -5.45
C ILE A 205 9.03 -16.14 -5.38
N ASN A 206 9.17 -14.90 -5.85
CA ASN A 206 8.09 -13.92 -5.79
C ASN A 206 6.91 -14.25 -6.71
N ILE A 207 7.19 -14.75 -7.91
CA ILE A 207 6.13 -15.20 -8.84
C ILE A 207 5.38 -16.38 -8.21
N SER A 208 6.13 -17.37 -7.70
CA SER A 208 5.54 -18.54 -7.03
C SER A 208 4.71 -18.14 -5.82
N PHE A 209 5.23 -17.23 -5.00
CA PHE A 209 4.52 -16.65 -3.86
C PHE A 209 3.24 -15.94 -4.28
N THR A 210 3.32 -15.09 -5.31
CA THR A 210 2.17 -14.34 -5.84
C THR A 210 1.08 -15.29 -6.34
N VAL A 211 1.45 -16.31 -7.11
CA VAL A 211 0.50 -17.32 -7.62
C VAL A 211 -0.15 -18.08 -6.47
N LEU A 212 0.63 -18.57 -5.50
CA LEU A 212 0.10 -19.29 -4.34
C LEU A 212 -0.81 -18.40 -3.48
N PHE A 213 -0.42 -17.14 -3.28
CA PHE A 213 -1.23 -16.17 -2.56
C PHE A 213 -2.56 -15.89 -3.28
N PHE A 214 -2.54 -15.68 -4.59
CA PHE A 214 -3.76 -15.47 -5.38
C PHE A 214 -4.68 -16.69 -5.37
N CYS A 215 -4.13 -17.89 -5.56
CA CYS A 215 -4.90 -19.13 -5.48
C CYS A 215 -5.53 -19.32 -4.09
N GLY A 216 -4.76 -19.11 -3.03
CA GLY A 216 -5.24 -19.15 -1.65
C GLY A 216 -6.34 -18.13 -1.37
N PHE A 217 -6.11 -16.88 -1.76
CA PHE A 217 -7.07 -15.79 -1.63
C PHE A 217 -8.36 -16.08 -2.41
N HIS A 218 -8.26 -16.67 -3.60
CA HIS A 218 -9.42 -17.05 -4.39
C HIS A 218 -10.27 -18.13 -3.70
N VAL A 219 -9.63 -19.16 -3.15
CA VAL A 219 -10.30 -20.21 -2.38
C VAL A 219 -11.00 -19.62 -1.14
N ASP A 220 -10.32 -18.74 -0.40
CA ASP A 220 -10.89 -18.09 0.78
C ASP A 220 -12.09 -17.19 0.44
N MET A 221 -12.03 -16.48 -0.69
CA MET A 221 -13.14 -15.68 -1.20
C MET A 221 -14.35 -16.52 -1.62
N LEU A 222 -14.13 -17.69 -2.23
CA LEU A 222 -15.21 -18.62 -2.58
C LEU A 222 -15.88 -19.16 -1.32
N ARG A 223 -15.10 -19.60 -0.35
CA ARG A 223 -15.61 -20.13 0.93
C ARG A 223 -16.42 -19.10 1.70
N SER A 224 -15.92 -17.86 1.77
CA SER A 224 -16.66 -16.75 2.40
C SER A 224 -18.02 -16.48 1.74
N LYS A 225 -18.11 -16.60 0.40
CA LYS A 225 -19.39 -16.48 -0.32
C LYS A 225 -20.35 -17.63 0.02
N GLU A 226 -19.84 -18.84 0.18
CA GLU A 226 -20.65 -20.01 0.57
C GLU A 226 -21.17 -19.89 2.00
N ASP A 227 -20.33 -19.47 2.94
CA ASP A 227 -20.73 -19.24 4.33
C ASP A 227 -21.78 -18.13 4.43
N LYS A 228 -21.62 -17.04 3.67
CA LYS A 228 -22.65 -15.99 3.60
C LYS A 228 -23.98 -16.50 3.04
N LYS A 229 -23.95 -17.35 2.00
CA LYS A 229 -25.16 -17.97 1.43
C LYS A 229 -25.82 -18.93 2.42
N SER A 230 -25.04 -19.71 3.19
CA SER A 230 -25.57 -20.66 4.17
C SER A 230 -26.24 -19.95 5.35
N LEU A 231 -25.68 -18.83 5.81
CA LEU A 231 -26.28 -17.96 6.83
C LEU A 231 -27.58 -17.31 6.35
N LEU A 232 -27.64 -16.84 5.10
CA LEU A 232 -28.86 -16.30 4.51
C LEU A 232 -29.96 -17.37 4.39
N ARG A 233 -29.61 -18.60 4.00
CA ARG A 233 -30.54 -19.74 3.98
C ARG A 233 -31.05 -20.07 5.38
N ARG A 234 -30.17 -20.19 6.40
CA ARG A 234 -30.59 -20.44 7.79
C ARG A 234 -31.50 -19.32 8.34
N GLY A 235 -31.21 -18.07 8.02
CA GLY A 235 -32.07 -16.93 8.36
C GLY A 235 -33.44 -16.97 7.69
N SER A 236 -33.53 -17.49 6.46
CA SER A 236 -34.81 -17.68 5.76
C SER A 236 -35.62 -18.86 6.31
N VAL A 237 -34.97 -19.95 6.71
CA VAL A 237 -35.64 -21.13 7.28
C VAL A 237 -36.15 -20.83 8.69
N ALA A 238 -35.35 -20.16 9.54
CA ALA A 238 -35.79 -19.75 10.88
C ALA A 238 -37.00 -18.78 10.85
N SER A 239 -37.17 -18.02 9.76
CA SER A 239 -38.32 -17.14 9.52
C SER A 239 -39.58 -17.90 9.06
N ASN A 240 -39.45 -19.13 8.56
CA ASN A 240 -40.57 -19.94 8.10
C ASN A 240 -41.06 -20.92 9.17
N THR A 241 -40.23 -21.31 10.14
CA THR A 241 -40.61 -22.21 11.25
C THR A 241 -41.18 -21.48 12.46
N SER A 242 -41.04 -20.15 12.53
CA SER A 242 -41.70 -19.31 13.52
C SER A 242 -43.04 -18.86 12.94
N GLY A 243 -44.07 -19.67 13.18
CA GLY A 243 -45.45 -19.31 12.88
C GLY A 243 -45.83 -17.97 13.52
N GLU A 244 -46.45 -17.11 12.72
CA GLU A 244 -47.13 -15.86 13.09
C GLU A 244 -46.31 -14.83 13.90
N ARG A 245 -45.60 -13.94 13.19
CA ARG A 245 -45.56 -12.50 13.53
C ARG A 245 -45.11 -11.68 12.33
N LEU A 246 -45.87 -10.61 12.07
CA LEU A 246 -45.70 -9.54 11.08
C LEU A 246 -44.35 -9.50 10.34
N MET A 247 -44.42 -9.56 9.01
CA MET A 247 -43.28 -9.38 8.11
C MET A 247 -42.46 -8.13 8.49
N PRO A 248 -41.20 -8.28 8.93
CA PRO A 248 -40.32 -7.14 9.07
C PRO A 248 -40.00 -6.60 7.67
N THR A 249 -40.17 -5.28 7.50
CA THR A 249 -39.85 -4.59 6.25
C THR A 249 -38.36 -4.79 5.89
N SER A 250 -37.98 -4.56 4.62
CA SER A 250 -36.59 -4.74 4.16
C SER A 250 -35.54 -3.94 4.95
N LEU A 251 -35.98 -2.90 5.68
CA LEU A 251 -35.18 -2.11 6.61
C LEU A 251 -34.84 -2.89 7.89
N ASP A 252 -35.83 -3.51 8.54
CA ASP A 252 -35.62 -4.35 9.72
C ASP A 252 -34.70 -5.55 9.43
N ARG A 253 -34.79 -6.10 8.22
CA ARG A 253 -33.91 -7.20 7.79
C ARG A 253 -32.46 -6.76 7.63
N LYS A 254 -32.21 -5.54 7.13
CA LYS A 254 -30.86 -4.96 7.04
C LYS A 254 -30.30 -4.66 8.43
N ASP A 255 -31.10 -4.11 9.32
CA ASP A 255 -30.67 -3.80 10.70
C ASP A 255 -30.41 -5.06 11.53
N SER A 256 -31.20 -6.12 11.32
CA SER A 256 -30.95 -7.44 11.91
C SER A 256 -29.63 -8.05 11.45
N LEU A 257 -29.34 -7.98 10.14
CA LEU A 257 -28.10 -8.49 9.56
C LEU A 257 -26.89 -7.66 10.02
N LYS A 258 -27.04 -6.34 10.09
CA LYS A 258 -26.02 -5.43 10.61
C LYS A 258 -25.74 -5.72 12.08
N LYS A 259 -26.76 -5.87 12.93
CA LYS A 259 -26.60 -6.27 14.33
C LYS A 259 -25.92 -7.63 14.50
N LYS A 260 -26.27 -8.63 13.68
CA LYS A 260 -25.63 -9.94 13.74
C LYS A 260 -24.18 -9.91 13.27
N LEU A 261 -23.88 -9.12 12.25
CA LEU A 261 -22.52 -8.90 11.78
C LEU A 261 -21.70 -8.14 12.83
N ASP A 262 -22.26 -7.09 13.43
CA ASP A 262 -21.63 -6.35 14.52
C ASP A 262 -21.40 -7.22 15.76
N GLN A 263 -22.31 -8.14 16.07
CA GLN A 263 -22.12 -9.11 17.17
C GLN A 263 -21.02 -10.14 16.86
N SER A 264 -20.91 -10.61 15.61
CA SER A 264 -19.85 -11.56 15.24
C SER A 264 -18.49 -10.88 15.12
N VAL A 265 -18.45 -9.62 14.70
CA VAL A 265 -17.24 -8.78 14.77
C VAL A 265 -16.84 -8.54 16.22
N LYS A 266 -17.77 -8.15 17.11
CA LYS A 266 -17.48 -7.98 18.54
C LYS A 266 -17.01 -9.25 19.23
N ALA A 267 -17.59 -10.41 18.89
CA ALA A 267 -17.15 -11.69 19.43
C ALA A 267 -15.73 -12.05 18.95
N ALA A 268 -15.41 -11.76 17.69
CA ALA A 268 -14.06 -11.94 17.16
C ALA A 268 -13.05 -10.95 17.79
N GLU A 269 -13.47 -9.71 18.07
CA GLU A 269 -12.68 -8.72 18.82
C GLU A 269 -12.41 -9.19 20.26
N GLU A 270 -13.42 -9.67 20.99
CA GLU A 270 -13.24 -10.21 22.35
C GLU A 270 -12.36 -11.48 22.39
N GLU A 271 -12.49 -12.38 21.40
CA GLU A 271 -11.63 -13.55 21.28
C GLU A 271 -10.18 -13.14 21.01
N TRP A 272 -9.99 -12.13 20.16
CA TRP A 272 -8.67 -11.59 19.83
C TRP A 272 -8.03 -10.86 21.01
N ASP A 273 -8.78 -10.06 21.76
CA ASP A 273 -8.29 -9.38 22.97
C ASP A 273 -7.86 -10.39 24.02
N ASN A 274 -8.65 -11.44 24.24
CA ASN A 274 -8.30 -12.53 25.15
C ASN A 274 -7.07 -13.31 24.69
N LEU A 275 -6.89 -13.52 23.39
CA LEU A 275 -5.65 -14.10 22.85
C LEU A 275 -4.48 -13.15 23.07
N SER A 276 -4.64 -11.86 22.80
CA SER A 276 -3.57 -10.87 22.94
C SER A 276 -3.03 -10.76 24.38
N LEU A 277 -3.92 -10.89 25.38
CA LEU A 277 -3.57 -10.95 26.80
C LEU A 277 -2.81 -12.21 27.20
N ARG A 278 -2.92 -13.31 26.44
CA ARG A 278 -2.16 -14.55 26.69
C ARG A 278 -0.74 -14.52 26.12
N TRP A 279 -0.46 -13.59 25.21
CA TRP A 279 0.84 -13.46 24.53
C TRP A 279 1.64 -12.23 24.95
N ALA A 280 1.10 -11.40 25.84
CA ALA A 280 1.79 -10.29 26.51
C ALA A 280 2.36 -10.75 27.86
#